data_AF-A0A1S7RA90-F1
#
_entry.id   AF-A0A1S7RA90-F1
#
_cell.length_a   1.000
_cell.length_b   1.000
_cell.length_c   1.000
_cell.angle_alpha   90.00
_cell.angle_beta   90.00
_cell.angle_gamma   90.00
#
_symmetry.space_group_name_H-M   'P 1'
#
loop_
_entity.id
_entity.type
_entity.pdbx_description
1 polymer ?
#
loop_
_entity_poly.entity_id
_entity_poly.type
_entity_poly.pdbx_seq_one_letter_code
_entity_poly.pdbx_strand_id
1 'polypeptide(L)' 'MLQCRRRTVDELMDLYLKDKVAVITGGSKGIGLGLARAFAREGCHVVIRHARRRR' A
#
# COMPACT_ATOMS: atom_id res chain seq x y z
N MET A 1 -31.47 -23.92 1.92
CA MET A 1 -31.39 -22.50 1.49
C MET A 1 -30.39 -21.76 2.35
N LEU A 2 -29.09 -21.86 2.04
CA LEU A 2 -28.07 -20.98 2.64
C LEU A 2 -27.92 -19.75 1.73
N GLN A 3 -28.04 -18.56 2.29
CA GLN A 3 -27.88 -17.30 1.56
C GLN A 3 -26.42 -17.15 1.11
N CYS A 4 -26.20 -17.10 -0.21
CA CYS A 4 -24.94 -16.66 -0.80
C CYS A 4 -24.79 -15.16 -0.48
N ARG A 5 -24.15 -14.84 0.65
CA ARG A 5 -23.83 -13.46 1.05
C ARG A 5 -22.87 -12.88 0.01
N ARG A 6 -23.34 -11.94 -0.80
CA ARG A 6 -22.49 -11.08 -1.63
C ARG A 6 -21.69 -10.18 -0.69
N ARG A 7 -20.40 -10.47 -0.53
CA ARG A 7 -19.46 -9.52 0.07
C ARG A 7 -19.38 -8.29 -0.82
N THR A 8 -19.23 -7.11 -0.23
CA THR A 8 -18.95 -5.90 -1.00
C THR A 8 -17.53 -5.96 -1.56
N VAL A 9 -17.24 -5.25 -2.66
CA VAL A 9 -15.89 -5.20 -3.24
C VAL A 9 -14.89 -4.61 -2.26
N ASP A 10 -15.33 -3.66 -1.44
CA ASP A 10 -14.52 -3.05 -0.37
C ASP A 10 -14.15 -4.08 0.71
N GLU A 11 -15.09 -4.94 1.14
CA GLU A 11 -14.80 -6.05 2.07
C GLU A 11 -13.86 -7.11 1.45
N LEU A 12 -13.88 -7.29 0.13
CA LEU A 12 -12.99 -8.22 -0.56
C LEU A 12 -11.56 -7.66 -0.71
N MET A 13 -11.43 -6.34 -0.70
CA MET A 13 -10.17 -5.61 -0.94
C MET A 13 -9.57 -5.02 0.33
N ASP A 14 -10.08 -5.38 1.51
CA ASP A 14 -9.44 -5.01 2.78
C ASP A 14 -8.11 -5.75 2.96
N LEU A 15 -7.01 -5.02 2.83
CA LEU A 15 -5.65 -5.53 2.98
C LEU A 15 -5.17 -5.52 4.44
N TYR A 16 -5.97 -5.02 5.39
CA TYR A 16 -5.62 -4.91 6.81
C TYR A 16 -4.30 -4.16 7.04
N LEU A 17 -4.04 -3.13 6.24
CA LEU A 17 -2.77 -2.39 6.26
C LEU A 17 -2.81 -1.14 7.13
N LYS A 18 -3.99 -0.73 7.60
CA LYS A 18 -4.16 0.44 8.46
C LYS A 18 -3.21 0.40 9.67
N ASP A 19 -2.58 1.54 9.94
CA ASP A 19 -1.64 1.78 11.05
C ASP A 19 -0.36 0.91 11.01
N LYS A 20 -0.15 0.10 9.97
CA LYS A 20 1.12 -0.63 9.77
C LYS A 20 2.18 0.27 9.16
N VAL A 21 3.45 -0.10 9.37
CA VAL A 21 4.59 0.62 8.81
C VAL A 21 5.10 -0.10 7.56
N ALA A 22 5.11 0.60 6.42
CA ALA A 22 5.67 0.13 5.16
C ALA A 22 6.99 0.85 4.85
N VAL A 23 8.10 0.10 4.78
CA VAL A 23 9.43 0.65 4.42
C VAL A 23 9.68 0.39 2.94
N ILE A 24 9.75 1.45 2.15
CA ILE A 24 9.87 1.39 0.69
C ILE A 24 11.23 1.96 0.27
N THR A 25 12.06 1.09 -0.29
CA THR A 25 13.32 1.49 -0.90
C THR A 25 13.11 1.88 -2.36
N GLY A 26 13.87 2.86 -2.85
CA GLY A 26 13.69 3.39 -4.21
C GLY A 26 12.38 4.15 -4.44
N GLY A 27 11.63 4.49 -3.39
CA GLY A 27 10.29 5.08 -3.49
C GLY A 27 10.19 6.53 -3.97
N SER A 28 11.28 7.12 -4.50
CA SER A 28 11.28 8.51 -4.96
C SER A 28 10.62 8.70 -6.33
N LYS A 29 10.64 7.67 -7.19
CA LYS A 29 10.14 7.72 -8.58
C LYS A 29 9.63 6.35 -9.03
N GLY A 30 8.94 6.32 -10.17
CA GLY A 30 8.50 5.10 -10.84
C GLY A 30 7.61 4.23 -9.96
N ILE A 31 7.85 2.92 -10.01
CA ILE A 31 7.05 1.91 -9.30
C ILE A 31 7.08 2.13 -7.78
N GLY A 32 8.24 2.48 -7.22
CA GLY A 32 8.37 2.69 -5.78
C GLY A 32 7.50 3.85 -5.28
N LEU A 33 7.34 4.91 -6.07
CA LEU A 33 6.42 6.01 -5.75
C LEU A 33 4.95 5.56 -5.84
N GLY A 34 4.62 4.72 -6.82
CA GLY A 34 3.29 4.13 -6.96
C GLY A 34 2.90 3.29 -5.74
N LEU A 35 3.82 2.43 -5.29
CA LEU A 35 3.65 1.65 -4.07
C LEU A 35 3.48 2.54 -2.85
N ALA A 36 4.34 3.54 -2.66
CA ALA A 36 4.22 4.46 -1.52
C ALA A 36 2.85 5.13 -1.44
N ARG A 37 2.31 5.57 -2.60
CA ARG A 37 0.97 6.15 -2.67
C ARG A 37 -0.13 5.12 -2.38
N ALA A 38 0.02 3.88 -2.86
CA ALA A 38 -0.95 2.82 -2.59
C ALA A 38 -1.01 2.48 -1.10
N PHE A 39 0.13 2.19 -0.47
CA PHE A 39 0.21 1.90 0.95
C PHE A 39 -0.32 3.07 1.81
N ALA A 40 -0.02 4.32 1.45
CA ALA A 40 -0.56 5.47 2.15
C ALA A 40 -2.09 5.58 2.06
N ARG A 41 -2.70 5.21 0.91
CA ARG A 41 -4.16 5.19 0.76
C ARG A 41 -4.83 4.13 1.63
N GLU A 42 -4.17 2.99 1.82
CA GLU A 42 -4.63 1.92 2.72
C GLU A 42 -4.43 2.27 4.21
N GLY A 43 -3.91 3.46 4.52
CA GLY A 43 -3.71 3.91 5.90
C GLY A 43 -2.41 3.42 6.56
N CYS A 44 -1.43 2.94 5.78
CA CYS A 44 -0.10 2.66 6.33
C CYS A 44 0.67 3.96 6.63
N HIS A 45 1.52 3.90 7.64
CA HIS A 45 2.65 4.80 7.79
C HIS A 45 3.76 4.39 6.81
N VAL A 46 4.14 5.27 5.89
CA VAL A 46 5.11 4.94 4.83
C VAL A 46 6.44 5.64 5.07
N VAL A 47 7.52 4.86 5.11
CA VAL A 47 8.90 5.36 5.15
C VAL A 47 9.53 5.16 3.78
N ILE A 48 10.02 6.24 3.16
CA ILE A 48 10.64 6.18 1.84
C ILE A 48 12.14 6.42 1.96
N ARG A 49 12.94 5.49 1.41
CA ARG A 49 14.39 5.68 1.29
C ARG A 49 14.86 5.51 -0.16
N HIS A 50 15.48 6.53 -0.73
CA HIS A 50 16.06 6.48 -2.07
C HIS A 50 17.54 6.88 -2.07
N ALA A 51 18.37 6.12 -2.78
CA ALA A 51 19.80 6.40 -2.87
C ALA A 51 20.07 7.38 -4.00
N ARG A 52 20.75 8.49 -3.70
CA ARG A 52 21.28 9.36 -4.75
C ARG A 52 22.51 8.69 -5.35
N ARG A 53 22.37 8.25 -6.60
CA ARG A 53 23.50 7.76 -7.38
C ARG A 53 24.37 8.97 -7.71
N ARG A 54 25.53 9.06 -7.07
CA ARG A 54 26.59 10.00 -7.47
C ARG A 54 27.23 9.43 -8.72
N ARG A 55 27.11 10.17 -9.82
CA ARG A 55 27.79 9.90 -11.07
C ARG A 55 28.80 11.02 -11.27
#